data_AF-A0A8E6NZQ4-F1
#
_entry.id   AF-A0A8E6NZQ4-F1
#
_cell.length_a   1.000
_cell.length_b   1.000
_cell.length_c   1.000
_cell.angle_alpha   90.00
_cell.angle_beta   90.00
_cell.angle_gamma   90.00
#
_symmetry.space_group_name_H-M   'P 1'
#
loop_
_entity.id
_entity.type
_entity.pdbx_description
1 polymer ?
#
loop_
_entity_poly.entity_id
_entity_poly.type
_entity_poly.pdbx_seq_one_letter_code
_entity_poly.pdbx_strand_id
1 'polypeptide(L)'
;MLNFIFEIADSIDLDLTPLIVKRLCMRLFGRSGSQDIIVATFGQKGRQHRSRDNTPAILDEIASRYRLAAQSCQASTLSDIESVKKHYQTGIRAVRNREK
;
A
#
# COMPACT_ATOMS: atom_id res chain seq x y z
N MET A 1 -0.31 -2.76 1.20
CA MET A 1 -0.05 -1.30 1.08
C MET A 1 -1.34 -0.51 0.90
N LEU A 2 -2.05 -0.61 -0.24
CA LEU A 2 -3.27 0.19 -0.45
C LEU A 2 -4.40 -0.17 0.54
N ASN A 3 -4.58 -1.45 0.86
CA ASN A 3 -5.54 -1.88 1.90
C ASN A 3 -5.22 -1.26 3.28
N PHE A 4 -3.94 -1.17 3.64
CA PHE A 4 -3.52 -0.50 4.87
C PHE A 4 -3.86 1.00 4.87
N ILE A 5 -3.79 1.67 3.71
CA ILE A 5 -4.22 3.08 3.60
C ILE A 5 -5.75 3.20 3.75
N PHE A 6 -6.52 2.23 3.24
CA PHE A 6 -7.96 2.18 3.48
C PHE A 6 -8.30 2.01 4.97
N GLU A 7 -7.63 1.09 5.66
CA GLU A 7 -7.80 0.88 7.10
C GLU A 7 -7.48 2.15 7.91
N ILE A 8 -6.41 2.87 7.56
CA ILE A 8 -6.13 4.18 8.16
C ILE A 8 -7.31 5.12 7.92
N ALA A 9 -7.74 5.27 6.67
CA ALA A 9 -8.77 6.22 6.32
C ALA A 9 -10.10 5.97 7.03
N ASP A 10 -10.50 4.70 7.13
CA ASP A 10 -11.67 4.28 7.89
C ASP A 10 -11.52 4.61 9.38
N SER A 11 -10.34 4.37 9.95
CA SER A 11 -10.11 4.59 11.39
C SER A 11 -10.09 6.07 11.84
N ILE A 12 -9.82 7.02 10.93
CA ILE A 12 -9.70 8.45 11.27
C ILE A 12 -10.55 9.39 10.40
N ASP A 13 -11.48 8.85 9.60
CA ASP A 13 -12.30 9.61 8.64
C ASP A 13 -11.44 10.50 7.70
N LEU A 14 -10.40 9.90 7.12
CA LEU A 14 -9.47 10.60 6.24
C LEU A 14 -10.10 10.85 4.86
N ASP A 15 -10.06 12.10 4.39
CA ASP A 15 -10.55 12.44 3.06
C ASP A 15 -9.54 12.01 1.97
N LEU A 16 -9.68 10.76 1.53
CA LEU A 16 -8.80 10.14 0.55
C LEU A 16 -8.93 10.78 -0.84
N THR A 17 -7.77 11.13 -1.39
CA THR A 17 -7.60 11.43 -2.80
C THR A 17 -6.36 10.71 -3.32
N PRO A 18 -6.19 10.54 -4.64
CA PRO A 18 -5.01 9.90 -5.20
C PRO A 18 -3.70 10.53 -4.70
N LEU A 19 -3.69 11.84 -4.47
CA LEU A 19 -2.54 12.57 -3.95
C LEU A 19 -2.23 12.23 -2.48
N ILE A 20 -3.26 12.19 -1.62
CA ILE A 20 -3.13 11.81 -0.20
C ILE A 20 -2.56 10.39 -0.12
N VAL A 21 -3.15 9.45 -0.86
CA VAL A 21 -2.70 8.05 -0.90
C VAL A 21 -1.25 7.96 -1.33
N LYS A 22 -0.87 8.61 -2.43
CA LYS A 22 0.51 8.64 -2.91
C LYS A 22 1.49 9.17 -1.85
N ARG A 23 1.13 10.25 -1.16
CA ARG A 23 1.96 10.89 -0.12
C ARG A 23 2.10 10.04 1.12
N LEU A 24 1.03 9.38 1.56
CA LEU A 24 1.06 8.46 2.70
C LEU A 24 1.84 7.18 2.36
N CYS A 25 1.64 6.61 1.17
CA CYS A 25 2.42 5.46 0.71
C CYS A 25 3.92 5.77 0.75
N MET A 26 4.32 6.96 0.28
CA MET A 26 5.72 7.39 0.32
C MET A 26 6.27 7.48 1.74
N ARG A 27 5.51 8.07 2.67
CA ARG A 27 5.94 8.25 4.07
C ARG A 27 6.00 6.96 4.87
N LEU A 28 5.03 6.06 4.65
CA LEU A 28 4.86 4.84 5.44
C LEU A 28 5.71 3.68 4.90
N PHE A 29 5.88 3.58 3.57
CA PHE A 29 6.47 2.41 2.92
C PHE A 29 7.69 2.73 2.05
N GLY A 30 8.09 4.00 1.96
CA GLY A 30 9.22 4.41 1.11
C GLY A 30 8.97 4.21 -0.39
N ARG A 31 7.71 4.00 -0.81
CA ARG A 31 7.32 3.91 -2.23
C ARG A 31 5.89 4.41 -2.46
N SER A 32 5.63 5.05 -3.58
CA SER A 32 4.29 5.57 -3.91
C SER A 32 3.33 4.47 -4.40
N GLY A 33 3.82 3.48 -5.15
CA GLY A 33 2.98 2.55 -5.91
C GLY A 33 2.65 3.08 -7.32
N SER A 34 1.83 2.32 -8.06
CA SER A 34 1.42 2.68 -9.42
C SER A 34 0.42 3.83 -9.41
N GLN A 35 0.69 4.88 -10.20
CA GLN A 35 -0.20 6.02 -10.35
C GLN A 35 -1.55 5.61 -10.95
N ASP A 36 -1.55 4.72 -11.95
CA ASP A 36 -2.77 4.28 -12.63
C ASP A 36 -3.69 3.52 -11.67
N ILE A 37 -3.12 2.63 -10.86
CA ILE A 37 -3.88 1.89 -9.83
C ILE A 37 -4.44 2.87 -8.79
N ILE A 38 -3.62 3.81 -8.30
CA ILE A 38 -4.07 4.78 -7.30
C ILE A 38 -5.19 5.67 -7.84
N VAL A 39 -5.11 6.14 -9.09
CA VAL A 39 -6.16 6.94 -9.71
C VAL A 39 -7.41 6.10 -9.96
N ALA A 40 -7.26 4.86 -10.44
CA ALA A 40 -8.39 3.96 -10.67
C ALA A 40 -9.14 3.62 -9.37
N THR A 41 -8.43 3.46 -8.26
CA THR A 41 -9.02 3.08 -6.97
C THR A 41 -9.54 4.27 -6.17
N PHE A 42 -8.82 5.39 -6.14
CA PHE A 42 -9.13 6.53 -5.26
C PHE A 42 -9.54 7.80 -5.99
N GLY A 43 -9.55 7.79 -7.33
CA GLY A 43 -9.96 8.91 -8.15
C GLY A 43 -11.48 9.08 -8.12
N GLN A 44 -11.94 10.31 -7.91
CA GLN A 44 -13.35 10.67 -7.97
C GLN A 44 -13.58 11.63 -9.14
N LYS A 45 -14.36 11.19 -10.15
CA LYS A 45 -14.69 12.02 -11.30
C LYS A 45 -15.49 13.25 -10.86
N GLY A 46 -15.13 14.42 -11.36
CA GLY A 46 -15.82 15.67 -11.06
C GLY A 46 -15.47 16.28 -9.69
N ARG A 47 -14.54 15.68 -8.93
CA ARG A 47 -14.05 16.28 -7.69
C ARG A 47 -13.26 17.55 -7.99
N GLN A 48 -13.79 18.70 -7.55
CA GLN A 48 -13.13 20.00 -7.70
C GLN A 48 -12.35 20.42 -6.45
N HIS A 49 -12.80 19.99 -5.27
CA HIS A 49 -12.19 20.38 -4.00
C HIS A 49 -10.96 19.52 -3.66
N ARG A 50 -9.91 20.19 -3.19
CA ARG A 50 -8.74 19.53 -2.59
C ARG A 50 -9.14 18.84 -1.29
N SER A 51 -8.45 17.77 -0.95
CA SER A 51 -8.63 17.13 0.35
C SER A 51 -8.27 18.10 1.47
N ARG A 52 -9.10 18.12 2.53
CA ARG A 52 -8.88 18.91 3.75
C ARG A 52 -7.61 18.48 4.50
N ASP A 53 -7.18 17.24 4.29
CA ASP A 53 -6.09 16.58 5.01
C ASP A 53 -4.74 16.65 4.28
N ASN A 54 -4.63 17.47 3.23
CA ASN A 54 -3.47 17.49 2.31
C ASN A 54 -2.26 18.32 2.79
N THR A 55 -2.23 18.73 4.05
CA THR A 55 -1.10 19.49 4.58
C THR A 55 0.05 18.55 4.97
N PRO A 56 1.32 18.94 4.80
CA PRO A 56 2.46 18.11 5.22
C PRO A 56 2.39 17.72 6.69
N ALA A 57 2.00 18.66 7.57
CA ALA A 57 1.90 18.41 9.01
C ALA A 57 0.93 17.29 9.36
N ILE A 58 -0.30 17.31 8.80
CA ILE A 58 -1.29 16.25 9.03
C ILE A 58 -0.76 14.90 8.51
N LEU A 59 -0.17 14.88 7.32
CA LEU A 59 0.35 13.65 6.73
C LEU A 59 1.55 13.08 7.50
N ASP A 60 2.40 13.92 8.06
CA ASP A 60 3.55 13.52 8.87
C ASP A 60 3.10 13.00 10.25
N GLU A 61 2.07 13.61 10.84
CA GLU A 61 1.43 13.14 12.06
C GLU A 61 0.81 11.75 11.87
N ILE A 62 -0.01 11.57 10.83
CA ILE A 62 -0.59 10.27 10.47
C ILE A 62 0.54 9.25 10.22
N ALA A 63 1.54 9.61 9.43
CA ALA A 63 2.65 8.70 9.15
C ALA A 63 3.41 8.30 10.41
N SER A 64 3.57 9.21 11.37
CA SER A 64 4.20 8.91 12.65
C SER A 64 3.36 7.95 13.48
N ARG A 65 2.05 8.22 13.59
CA ARG A 65 1.09 7.40 14.34
C ARG A 65 1.04 5.95 13.85
N TYR A 66 1.06 5.74 12.53
CA TYR A 66 0.92 4.41 11.93
C TYR A 66 2.25 3.76 11.51
N ARG A 67 3.41 4.35 11.86
CA ARG A 67 4.72 3.88 11.40
C ARG A 67 4.99 2.42 11.75
N LEU A 68 4.78 2.02 13.00
CA LEU A 68 5.02 0.65 13.45
C LEU A 68 4.08 -0.35 12.77
N ALA A 69 2.79 -0.01 12.67
CA ALA A 69 1.81 -0.85 12.00
C ALA A 69 2.12 -1.01 10.50
N ALA A 70 2.61 0.05 9.83
CA ALA A 70 3.05 -0.02 8.44
C ALA A 70 4.28 -0.93 8.26
N GLN A 71 5.24 -0.87 9.18
CA GLN A 71 6.40 -1.76 9.19
C GLN A 71 5.97 -3.23 9.36
N SER A 72 5.08 -3.52 10.30
CA SER A 72 4.52 -4.87 10.48
C SER A 72 3.77 -5.35 9.24
N CYS A 73 2.90 -4.52 8.65
CA CYS A 73 2.19 -4.83 7.41
C CYS A 73 3.15 -5.15 6.25
N GLN A 74 4.22 -4.36 6.12
CA GLN A 74 5.25 -4.58 5.11
C GLN A 74 6.02 -5.88 5.35
N ALA A 75 6.42 -6.16 6.59
CA ALA A 75 7.11 -7.39 6.96
C ALA A 75 6.26 -8.64 6.65
N SER A 76 4.97 -8.62 7.01
CA SER A 76 4.03 -9.71 6.68
C SER A 76 3.93 -9.92 5.17
N THR A 77 3.75 -8.83 4.41
CA THR A 77 3.65 -8.90 2.95
C THR A 77 4.91 -9.52 2.33
N LEU A 78 6.10 -9.17 2.83
CA LEU A 78 7.36 -9.73 2.34
C LEU A 78 7.48 -11.22 2.67
N SER A 79 7.04 -11.64 3.85
CA SER A 79 7.00 -13.04 4.25
C SER A 79 6.06 -13.86 3.36
N ASP A 80 4.87 -13.33 3.06
CA ASP A 80 3.90 -13.98 2.16
C ASP A 80 4.48 -14.15 0.75
N ILE A 81 5.12 -13.09 0.22
CA ILE A 81 5.80 -13.14 -1.09
C ILE A 81 6.89 -14.21 -1.09
N GLU A 82 7.69 -14.30 -0.03
CA GLU A 82 8.75 -15.30 0.08
C GLU A 82 8.18 -16.73 0.11
N SER A 83 7.10 -16.95 0.87
CA SER A 83 6.40 -18.22 0.95
C SER A 83 5.87 -18.66 -0.42
N VAL A 84 5.17 -17.77 -1.13
CA VAL A 84 4.64 -18.04 -2.47
C VAL A 84 5.77 -18.34 -3.46
N LYS A 85 6.87 -17.58 -3.43
CA LYS A 85 8.04 -17.83 -4.29
C LYS A 85 8.65 -19.21 -4.04
N LYS A 86 8.83 -19.59 -2.77
CA LYS A 86 9.34 -20.92 -2.39
C LYS A 86 8.42 -22.02 -2.93
N HIS A 87 7.11 -21.89 -2.74
CA HIS A 87 6.14 -22.86 -3.24
C HIS A 87 6.20 -23.00 -4.77
N TYR A 88 6.19 -21.88 -5.49
CA TYR A 88 6.30 -21.86 -6.95
C TYR A 88 7.58 -22.53 -7.45
N GLN A 89 8.74 -22.20 -6.85
CA GLN A 89 10.02 -22.78 -7.24
C GLN A 89 10.05 -24.30 -7.01
N THR A 90 9.48 -24.79 -5.91
CA THR A 90 9.36 -26.22 -5.64
C THR A 90 8.52 -26.92 -6.70
N GLY A 91 7.38 -26.31 -7.09
CA GLY A 91 6.55 -26.82 -8.19
C GLY A 91 7.31 -26.93 -9.51
N ILE A 92 8.04 -25.88 -9.90
CA ILE A 92 8.85 -25.87 -11.14
C ILE A 92 9.94 -26.94 -11.10
N ARG A 93 10.62 -27.13 -9.97
CA ARG A 93 11.65 -28.19 -9.82
C ARG A 93 11.05 -29.59 -9.94
N ALA A 94 9.88 -29.82 -9.34
CA ALA A 94 9.19 -31.10 -9.41
C ALA A 94 8.79 -31.45 -10.86
N VAL A 95 8.32 -30.47 -11.64
CA VAL A 95 8.00 -30.67 -13.07
C VAL A 95 9.24 -31.05 -13.87
N ARG A 96 10.34 -30.27 -13.75
CA ARG A 96 11.59 -30.56 -14.49
C ARG A 96 12.20 -31.92 -14.16
N ASN A 97 12.03 -32.40 -12.93
CA ASN A 97 12.54 -33.72 -12.53
C ASN A 97 11.68 -34.88 -13.08
N ARG A 98 10.45 -34.64 -13.52
CA ARG A 98 9.60 -35.65 -14.18
C ARG A 98 9.82 -35.75 -15.69
N GLU A 99 10.39 -34.71 -16.28
CA GLU A 99 10.72 -34.64 -17.72
C GLU A 99 12.13 -35.18 -18.04
N LYS A 100 12.91 -35.54 -17.01
CA LYS A 100 14.21 -36.20 -17.12
C LYS A 100 14.09 -37.69 -16.82
#